data_AF-A0A946XYA8-F1
#
_entry.id   AF-A0A946XYA8-F1
#
_cell.length_a   1.000
_cell.length_b   1.000
_cell.length_c   1.000
_cell.angle_alpha   90.00
_cell.angle_beta   90.00
_cell.angle_gamma   90.00
#
_symmetry.space_group_name_H-M   'P 1'
#
loop_
_entity.id
_entity.type
_entity.pdbx_description
1 polymer ?
#
loop_
_entity_poly.entity_id
_entity_poly.type
_entity_poly.pdbx_seq_one_letter_code
_entity_poly.pdbx_strand_id
1 'polypeptide(L)' 'MTAAVPVAGELIRIYRELSRAVGTLNFGPPVTHVYNPLDYARDPAEQYLERAARREPEALFLGMNPGPWGMAQT' A
#
# COMPACT_ATOMS: atom_id res chain seq x y z
N MET A 1 3.76 26.15 15.91
CA MET A 1 4.56 25.25 15.05
C MET A 1 3.99 23.86 15.17
N THR A 2 3.11 23.46 14.24
CA THR A 2 2.68 22.07 14.11
C THR A 2 3.87 21.27 13.57
N ALA A 3 4.33 20.25 14.31
CA ALA A 3 5.37 19.36 13.81
C ALA A 3 4.89 18.78 12.46
N ALA A 4 5.69 18.94 11.40
CA ALA A 4 5.38 18.34 10.12
C ALA A 4 5.25 16.83 10.33
N VAL A 5 4.12 16.24 9.94
CA VAL A 5 3.96 14.79 9.99
C VAL A 5 5.05 14.19 9.10
N PRO A 6 5.82 13.19 9.59
CA PRO A 6 6.80 12.52 8.74
C PRO A 6 6.12 11.99 7.49
N VAL A 7 6.74 12.14 6.32
CA VAL A 7 6.17 11.71 5.02
C VAL A 7 5.70 10.25 5.08
N ALA A 8 6.46 9.39 5.76
CA ALA A 8 6.06 8.00 6.01
C ALA A 8 4.69 7.89 6.70
N GLY A 9 4.39 8.72 7.70
CA GLY A 9 3.10 8.72 8.39
C GLY A 9 1.94 9.13 7.48
N GLU A 10 2.16 10.10 6.58
CA GLU A 10 1.16 10.49 5.57
C GLU A 10 0.91 9.36 4.56
N LEU A 11 1.97 8.70 4.07
CA LEU A 11 1.85 7.58 3.14
C LEU A 11 1.23 6.34 3.79
N ILE A 12 1.56 6.03 5.04
CA ILE A 12 0.94 4.94 5.81
C ILE A 12 -0.55 5.20 6.00
N ARG A 13 -0.96 6.44 6.27
CA ARG A 13 -2.38 6.81 6.33
C ARG A 13 -3.08 6.53 5.00
N ILE A 14 -2.50 6.98 3.88
CA ILE A 14 -3.04 6.73 2.53
C ILE A 14 -3.12 5.22 2.24
N TYR A 15 -2.08 4.46 2.58
CA TYR A 15 -2.03 3.00 2.40
C TYR A 15 -3.17 2.31 3.16
N ARG A 16 -3.37 2.66 4.43
CA ARG A 16 -4.44 2.11 5.27
C ARG A 16 -5.84 2.50 4.77
N GLU A 17 -6.00 3.72 4.29
CA GLU A 17 -7.26 4.19 3.68
C GLU A 17 -7.59 3.39 2.41
N LEU A 18 -6.60 3.20 1.54
CA LEU A 18 -6.76 2.39 0.33
C LEU A 18 -7.11 0.94 0.68
N SER A 19 -6.37 0.32 1.60
CA SER A 19 -6.61 -1.07 2.05
C SER A 19 -8.05 -1.29 2.50
N ARG A 20 -8.59 -0.37 3.31
CA ARG A 20 -10.00 -0.41 3.74
C ARG A 20 -10.96 -0.21 2.56
N ALA A 21 -10.69 0.76 1.69
CA ALA A 21 -11.58 1.08 0.58
C ALA A 21 -11.68 -0.07 -0.43
N VAL A 22 -10.55 -0.71 -0.78
CA VAL A 22 -10.57 -1.85 -1.71
C VAL A 22 -11.12 -3.12 -1.08
N GLY A 23 -10.95 -3.28 0.24
CA GLY A 23 -11.48 -4.41 1.00
C GLY A 23 -13.02 -4.49 1.06
N THR A 24 -13.74 -3.43 0.68
CA THR A 24 -15.21 -3.43 0.62
C THR A 24 -15.77 -3.74 -0.77
N LEU A 25 -14.91 -3.87 -1.78
CA LEU A 25 -15.33 -4.14 -3.16
C LEU A 25 -15.75 -5.60 -3.33
N ASN A 26 -16.82 -5.81 -4.09
CA ASN A 26 -17.29 -7.13 -4.49
C ASN A 26 -17.03 -7.32 -5.98
N PHE A 27 -16.56 -8.52 -6.34
CA PHE A 27 -16.21 -8.86 -7.72
C PHE A 27 -17.11 -10.00 -8.21
N GLY A 28 -17.59 -9.86 -9.45
CA GLY A 28 -18.35 -10.89 -10.14
C GLY A 28 -17.48 -11.82 -11.00
N PRO A 29 -18.08 -12.83 -11.64
CA PRO A 29 -17.38 -13.69 -12.59
C PRO A 29 -16.65 -12.87 -13.70
N PRO A 30 -15.46 -13.30 -14.17
CA PRO A 30 -14.80 -14.58 -13.90
C PRO A 30 -13.85 -14.56 -12.68
N VAL A 31 -13.89 -13.54 -11.82
CA VAL A 31 -13.02 -13.45 -10.64
C VAL A 31 -13.41 -14.54 -9.64
N THR A 32 -12.48 -15.44 -9.32
CA THR A 32 -12.70 -16.52 -8.34
C THR A 32 -12.06 -16.25 -6.99
N HIS A 33 -10.96 -15.49 -6.95
CA HIS A 33 -10.21 -15.19 -5.74
C HIS A 33 -9.69 -13.75 -5.80
N VAL A 34 -9.69 -13.08 -4.65
CA VAL A 34 -9.16 -11.72 -4.49
C VAL A 34 -8.26 -11.71 -3.28
N TYR A 35 -7.00 -11.31 -3.47
CA TYR A 35 -6.04 -11.14 -2.39
C TYR A 35 -5.83 -9.65 -2.16
N ASN A 36 -5.88 -9.22 -0.89
CA ASN A 36 -5.55 -7.87 -0.48
C ASN A 36 -4.27 -7.87 0.36
N PRO A 37 -3.08 -7.86 -0.27
CA PRO A 37 -1.81 -7.77 0.48
C PRO A 37 -1.70 -6.49 1.29
N LEU A 38 -2.48 -5.45 0.96
CA LEU A 38 -2.53 -4.22 1.75
C LEU A 38 -3.11 -4.43 3.15
N ASP A 39 -3.76 -5.57 3.39
CA ASP A 39 -4.30 -5.95 4.70
C ASP A 39 -3.40 -7.00 5.36
N TYR A 40 -3.26 -8.18 4.74
CA TYR A 40 -2.57 -9.30 5.38
C TYR A 40 -1.04 -9.17 5.43
N ALA A 41 -0.43 -8.35 4.56
CA ALA A 41 1.02 -8.11 4.51
C ALA A 41 1.36 -6.65 4.84
N ARG A 42 0.55 -6.01 5.69
CA ARG A 42 0.71 -4.58 6.03
C ARG A 42 2.03 -4.25 6.71
N ASP A 43 2.44 -5.05 7.70
CA ASP A 43 3.60 -4.73 8.55
C ASP A 43 4.90 -4.52 7.76
N PRO A 44 5.33 -5.44 6.87
CA PRO A 44 6.49 -5.21 5.99
C PRO A 44 6.32 -4.01 5.04
N ALA A 45 5.12 -3.74 4.52
CA ALA A 45 4.88 -2.57 3.68
C ALA A 45 5.02 -1.25 4.46
N GLU A 46 4.49 -1.18 5.69
CA GLU A 46 4.66 0.00 6.55
C GLU A 46 6.13 0.21 6.92
N GLN A 47 6.87 -0.87 7.22
CA GLN A 47 8.32 -0.79 7.44
C GLN A 47 9.08 -0.29 6.20
N TYR A 48 8.66 -0.70 4.99
CA TYR A 48 9.23 -0.18 3.75
C TYR A 48 8.99 1.33 3.62
N LEU A 49 7.77 1.80 3.88
CA LEU A 49 7.43 3.22 3.85
C LEU A 49 8.22 4.02 4.88
N GLU A 50 8.38 3.51 6.11
CA GLU A 50 9.20 4.16 7.14
C GLU A 50 10.67 4.34 6.72
N ARG A 51 11.22 3.37 5.97
CA ARG A 51 12.63 3.39 5.53
C ARG A 51 12.87 4.17 4.25
N ALA A 52 11.92 4.12 3.31
CA ALA A 52 12.13 4.55 1.93
C ALA A 52 11.33 5.80 1.53
N ALA A 53 10.33 6.23 2.31
CA ALA A 53 9.53 7.41 1.97
C ALA A 53 10.38 8.68 1.87
N ARG A 54 10.16 9.45 0.80
CA ARG A 54 10.83 10.73 0.55
C ARG A 54 9.80 11.78 0.16
N ARG A 55 9.97 13.00 0.68
CA ARG A 55 9.22 14.17 0.17
C ARG A 55 9.78 14.52 -1.20
N GLU A 56 8.89 14.78 -2.16
CA GLU A 56 9.26 15.30 -3.49
C GLU A 56 10.35 14.47 -4.21
N PRO A 57 10.11 13.16 -4.45
CA PRO A 57 11.06 12.38 -5.24
C PRO A 57 11.12 12.90 -6.69
N GLU A 58 12.31 12.90 -7.28
CA GLU A 58 12.51 13.30 -8.68
C GLU A 58 11.73 12.41 -9.67
N ALA A 59 11.49 11.16 -9.30
CA ALA A 59 10.71 10.20 -10.07
C ALA A 59 9.92 9.25 -9.15
N LEU A 60 8.75 8.82 -9.62
CA LEU A 60 7.94 7.76 -9.03
C LEU A 60 7.82 6.59 -10.00
N PHE A 61 8.40 5.45 -9.64
CA PHE A 61 8.20 4.22 -10.40
C PHE A 61 6.87 3.60 -10.01
N LEU A 62 5.99 3.36 -10.99
CA LEU A 62 4.63 2.87 -10.76
C LEU A 62 4.40 1.57 -11.53
N GLY A 63 4.19 0.47 -10.79
CA GLY A 63 3.75 -0.81 -11.33
C GLY A 63 2.23 -0.87 -11.55
N MET A 64 1.73 -1.99 -12.08
CA MET A 64 0.28 -2.21 -12.25
C MET A 64 -0.39 -2.70 -10.96
N ASN A 65 0.02 -3.88 -10.46
CA ASN A 65 -0.59 -4.55 -9.32
C ASN A 65 0.35 -5.65 -8.75
N PRO A 66 0.05 -6.22 -7.56
CA PRO A 66 0.89 -7.26 -6.96
C PRO A 66 1.03 -8.50 -7.85
N GLY A 67 2.27 -8.97 -8.05
CA GLY A 67 2.56 -10.29 -8.61
C GLY A 67 2.56 -11.38 -7.52
N PRO A 68 2.29 -12.66 -7.88
CA PRO A 68 2.07 -13.74 -6.91
C PRO A 68 3.31 -14.08 -6.06
N TRP A 69 4.51 -13.82 -6.58
CA TRP A 69 5.79 -14.13 -5.92
C TRP A 69 6.55 -12.91 -5.42
N GLY A 70 5.91 -11.73 -5.48
CA GLY A 70 6.47 -10.47 -4.98
C GLY A 70 5.60 -9.91 -3.88
N MET A 71 5.02 -8.74 -4.12
CA MET A 71 4.17 -8.02 -3.16
C MET A 71 2.98 -8.83 -2.62
N ALA A 72 2.53 -9.91 -3.28
CA ALA A 72 1.52 -10.78 -2.68
C ALA A 72 2.02 -11.58 -1.46
N GLN A 73 3.33 -11.64 -1.21
CA GLN A 73 3.94 -12.42 -0.11
C GLN A 73 4.56 -11.54 0.99
N THR A 74 4.70 -10.23 0.73
CA THR A 74 5.53 -9.29 1.51
C THR A 74 4.88 -7.94 1.63
#